data_AF-A0A2E8X8B6-F1
#
_entry.id   AF-A0A2E8X8B6-F1
#
_cell.length_a   1.000
_cell.length_b   1.000
_cell.length_c   1.000
_cell.angle_alpha   90.00
_cell.angle_beta   90.00
_cell.angle_gamma   90.00
#
_symmetry.space_group_name_H-M   'P 1'
#
loop_
_entity.id
_entity.type
_entity.pdbx_description
1 polymer ?
#
loop_
_entity_poly.entity_id
_entity_poly.type
_entity_poly.pdbx_seq_one_letter_code
_entity_poly.pdbx_strand_id
1 'polypeptide(L)'
;MTNIELDLKQIINLNQHPIDNEIFIRSCENELDQKGVLTLPNFINNQTLLELVNEAKVNQFKAYYAKSTHNIYLTEIDKKLPPDHIFNYQVVSSKGCITTDQIPKNSKLKSIYGSTLFKNFLAKVVKEKNIYEYSDPFSSINIHYASDTQELGWHFDNSNFAVTLLLQKPKAGGEFEYVKNARNIEKNDMGYNSVSEIIHQKKKPTKLDIQPGTLVLFRGKNSMHRVTPTIGETTRMLVVFAYNSKPGISLSKSAQKTFFGRTSDDIK
;
A
#
# COMPACT_ATOMS: atom_id res chain seq x y z
N MET A 1 23.97 -21.58 4.99
CA MET A 1 23.14 -20.37 5.03
C MET A 1 23.50 -19.57 3.79
N THR A 2 22.57 -19.40 2.86
CA THR A 2 22.83 -18.62 1.63
C THR A 2 22.97 -17.14 2.00
N ASN A 3 23.86 -16.41 1.31
CA ASN A 3 24.25 -15.02 1.59
C ASN A 3 23.10 -13.99 1.73
N ILE A 4 21.86 -14.37 1.45
CA ILE A 4 20.68 -13.49 1.45
C ILE A 4 20.06 -13.36 2.85
N GLU A 5 20.15 -14.37 3.72
CA GLU A 5 19.55 -14.30 5.07
C GLU A 5 20.36 -13.44 6.06
N LEU A 6 21.69 -13.37 5.86
CA LEU A 6 22.59 -12.51 6.63
C LEU A 6 22.37 -11.00 6.33
N ASP A 7 21.82 -10.67 5.16
CA ASP A 7 21.55 -9.28 4.72
C ASP A 7 20.32 -8.68 5.41
N LEU A 8 19.23 -9.46 5.56
CA LEU A 8 17.96 -8.90 6.07
C LEU A 8 18.06 -8.42 7.52
N LYS A 9 18.86 -9.09 8.37
CA LYS A 9 19.09 -8.67 9.77
C LYS A 9 19.74 -7.30 9.89
N GLN A 10 20.45 -6.86 8.85
CA GLN A 10 21.09 -5.53 8.77
C GLN A 10 20.14 -4.46 8.22
N ILE A 11 18.93 -4.84 7.81
CA ILE A 11 17.92 -3.97 7.21
C ILE A 11 16.74 -3.79 8.16
N ILE A 12 16.23 -4.89 8.73
CA ILE A 12 15.03 -4.92 9.56
C ILE A 12 15.34 -5.25 11.03
N ASN A 13 14.53 -4.72 11.93
CA ASN A 13 14.67 -4.90 13.37
C ASN A 13 14.09 -6.23 13.84
N LEU A 14 14.77 -7.35 13.52
CA LEU A 14 14.32 -8.70 13.91
C LEU A 14 14.23 -8.93 15.41
N ASN A 15 14.97 -8.18 16.22
CA ASN A 15 14.88 -8.27 17.68
C ASN A 15 13.51 -7.80 18.18
N GLN A 16 12.91 -6.80 17.53
CA GLN A 16 11.58 -6.28 17.88
C GLN A 16 10.49 -7.05 17.14
N HIS A 17 10.77 -7.48 15.90
CA HIS A 17 9.83 -8.17 15.02
C HIS A 17 10.46 -9.48 14.52
N PRO A 18 10.49 -10.55 15.34
CA PRO A 18 11.09 -11.82 14.96
C PRO A 18 10.17 -12.56 13.97
N ILE A 19 10.23 -12.15 12.70
CA ILE A 19 9.34 -12.62 11.63
C ILE A 19 9.54 -14.10 11.23
N ASP A 20 10.53 -14.78 11.80
CA ASP A 20 10.74 -16.23 11.73
C ASP A 20 10.12 -16.99 12.93
N ASN A 21 9.67 -16.30 13.97
CA ASN A 21 9.12 -16.89 15.17
C ASN A 21 7.61 -17.14 15.05
N GLU A 22 7.17 -18.39 15.20
CA GLU A 22 5.77 -18.78 15.02
C GLU A 22 4.79 -18.11 16.01
N ILE A 23 5.23 -17.84 17.25
CA ILE A 23 4.38 -17.16 18.25
C ILE A 23 4.14 -15.72 17.81
N PHE A 24 5.20 -15.03 17.36
CA PHE A 24 5.10 -13.67 16.84
C PHE A 24 4.22 -13.60 15.58
N ILE A 25 4.42 -14.52 14.63
CA ILE A 25 3.59 -14.64 13.42
C ILE A 25 2.12 -14.81 13.78
N ARG A 26 1.81 -15.73 14.72
CA ARG A 26 0.42 -15.97 15.15
C ARG A 26 -0.19 -14.76 15.86
N SER A 27 0.62 -14.01 16.62
CA SER A 27 0.18 -12.74 17.20
C SER A 27 -0.19 -11.72 16.11
N CYS A 28 0.66 -11.59 15.09
CA CYS A 28 0.41 -10.71 13.94
C CYS A 28 -0.84 -11.11 13.15
N GLU A 29 -1.03 -12.41 12.92
CA GLU A 29 -2.23 -12.97 12.27
C GLU A 29 -3.50 -12.60 13.05
N ASN A 30 -3.51 -12.84 14.36
CA ASN A 30 -4.65 -12.53 15.22
C ASN A 30 -4.97 -11.03 15.21
N GLU A 31 -3.96 -10.17 15.25
CA GLU A 31 -4.15 -8.72 15.19
C GLU A 31 -4.76 -8.28 13.84
N LEU A 32 -4.23 -8.79 12.72
CA LEU A 32 -4.76 -8.49 11.39
C LEU A 32 -6.21 -8.98 11.22
N ASP A 33 -6.56 -10.15 11.75
CA ASP A 33 -7.93 -10.67 11.74
C ASP A 33 -8.89 -9.78 12.57
N GLN A 34 -8.48 -9.47 13.80
CA GLN A 34 -9.30 -8.70 14.74
C GLN A 34 -9.48 -7.25 14.33
N LYS A 35 -8.44 -6.60 13.80
CA LYS A 35 -8.46 -5.15 13.50
C LYS A 35 -8.59 -4.83 12.02
N GLY A 36 -8.30 -5.78 11.13
CA GLY A 36 -8.18 -5.53 9.68
C GLY A 36 -6.90 -4.80 9.29
N VAL A 37 -6.02 -4.54 10.26
CA VAL A 37 -4.75 -3.85 10.10
C VAL A 37 -3.73 -4.38 11.10
N LEU A 38 -2.48 -4.45 10.67
CA LEU A 38 -1.31 -4.73 11.51
C LEU A 38 -0.27 -3.64 11.26
N THR A 39 0.28 -3.07 12.33
CA THR A 39 1.35 -2.07 12.26
C THR A 39 2.58 -2.56 13.02
N LEU A 40 3.73 -2.62 12.35
CA LEU A 40 5.02 -2.96 12.93
C LEU A 40 5.90 -1.70 12.92
N PRO A 41 5.87 -0.88 13.99
CA PRO A 41 6.67 0.34 14.06
C PRO A 41 8.16 0.00 14.17
N ASN A 42 9.01 0.87 13.65
CA ASN A 42 10.46 0.62 13.57
C ASN A 42 10.76 -0.74 12.93
N PHE A 43 10.08 -1.10 11.84
CA PHE A 43 10.31 -2.38 11.16
C PHE A 43 11.68 -2.40 10.50
N ILE A 44 12.06 -1.32 9.81
CA ILE A 44 13.43 -1.11 9.32
C ILE A 44 14.26 -0.35 10.36
N ASN A 45 15.57 -0.59 10.40
CA ASN A 45 16.45 0.19 11.27
C ASN A 45 16.65 1.62 10.75
N ASN A 46 17.09 2.51 11.64
CA ASN A 46 17.25 3.94 11.36
C ASN A 46 18.23 4.21 10.22
N GLN A 47 19.34 3.48 10.15
CA GLN A 47 20.32 3.62 9.08
C GLN A 47 19.71 3.32 7.71
N THR A 48 18.97 2.22 7.61
CA THR A 48 18.25 1.83 6.39
C THR A 48 17.15 2.81 6.04
N LEU A 49 16.42 3.34 7.03
CA LEU A 49 15.41 4.38 6.78
C LEU A 49 16.04 5.63 6.14
N LEU A 50 17.15 6.12 6.68
CA LEU A 50 17.86 7.30 6.15
C LEU A 50 18.34 7.08 4.72
N GLU A 51 18.95 5.92 4.45
CA GLU A 51 19.41 5.55 3.11
C GLU A 51 18.25 5.48 2.10
N LEU A 52 17.14 4.84 2.46
CA LEU A 52 15.97 4.69 1.60
C LEU A 52 15.24 6.02 1.36
N VAL A 53 15.19 6.92 2.35
CA VAL A 53 14.67 8.28 2.15
C VAL A 53 15.54 9.04 1.17
N ASN A 54 16.87 8.97 1.28
CA ASN A 54 17.77 9.61 0.33
C ASN A 54 17.65 9.00 -1.07
N GLU A 55 17.60 7.68 -1.18
CA GLU A 55 17.41 6.96 -2.45
C GLU A 55 16.10 7.38 -3.13
N ALA A 56 14.99 7.45 -2.38
CA ALA A 56 13.70 7.90 -2.89
C ALA A 56 13.77 9.36 -3.37
N LYS A 57 14.35 10.27 -2.58
CA LYS A 57 14.53 11.70 -2.96
C LYS A 57 15.31 11.85 -4.27
N VAL A 58 16.47 11.20 -4.37
CA VAL A 58 17.33 11.28 -5.58
C VAL A 58 16.60 10.76 -6.82
N ASN A 59 15.67 9.79 -6.66
CA ASN A 59 14.93 9.21 -7.78
C ASN A 59 13.54 9.85 -8.00
N GLN A 60 13.11 10.81 -7.18
CA GLN A 60 11.77 11.40 -7.25
C GLN A 60 11.47 12.09 -8.59
N PHE A 61 12.49 12.64 -9.27
CA PHE A 61 12.32 13.27 -10.58
C PHE A 61 11.83 12.29 -11.67
N LYS A 62 11.95 10.97 -11.45
CA LYS A 62 11.46 9.92 -12.36
C LYS A 62 9.98 9.61 -12.16
N ALA A 63 9.36 10.17 -11.11
CA ALA A 63 8.01 9.82 -10.73
C ALA A 63 6.99 10.25 -11.79
N TYR A 64 6.11 9.34 -12.17
CA TYR A 64 4.92 9.68 -12.93
C TYR A 64 3.85 10.20 -11.98
N TYR A 65 3.41 11.44 -12.18
CA TYR A 65 2.37 12.07 -11.38
C TYR A 65 1.02 11.97 -12.09
N ALA A 66 0.06 11.36 -11.42
CA ALA A 66 -1.31 11.26 -11.86
C ALA A 66 -2.23 12.02 -10.91
N LYS A 67 -3.23 12.70 -11.49
CA LYS A 67 -4.38 13.24 -10.78
C LYS A 67 -5.62 12.79 -11.51
N SER A 68 -6.50 12.09 -10.81
CA SER A 68 -7.74 11.58 -11.37
C SER A 68 -8.84 11.59 -10.34
N THR A 69 -10.07 11.37 -10.81
CA THR A 69 -11.20 11.03 -9.96
C THR A 69 -11.57 9.57 -10.16
N HIS A 70 -12.14 8.96 -9.13
CA HIS A 70 -12.71 7.62 -9.22
C HIS A 70 -13.88 7.50 -8.24
N ASN A 71 -14.74 6.50 -8.42
CA ASN A 71 -15.70 6.14 -7.39
C ASN A 71 -15.03 5.36 -6.25
N ILE A 72 -15.75 5.18 -5.14
CA ILE A 72 -15.27 4.47 -3.94
C ILE A 72 -14.92 2.99 -4.24
N TYR A 73 -15.50 2.45 -5.31
CA TYR A 73 -15.41 1.03 -5.68
C TYR A 73 -14.32 0.72 -6.70
N LEU A 74 -13.63 1.75 -7.23
CA LEU A 74 -12.64 1.64 -8.30
C LEU A 74 -13.19 0.95 -9.56
N THR A 75 -14.43 1.26 -9.92
CA THR A 75 -15.11 0.76 -11.12
C THR A 75 -15.53 1.89 -12.04
N GLU A 76 -16.00 1.53 -13.23
CA GLU A 76 -16.83 2.46 -14.02
C GLU A 76 -18.11 2.82 -13.26
N ILE A 77 -18.65 3.99 -13.57
CA ILE A 77 -19.95 4.44 -13.06
C ILE A 77 -21.07 3.53 -13.59
N ASP A 78 -22.14 3.36 -12.80
CA ASP A 78 -23.35 2.68 -13.25
C ASP A 78 -24.34 3.70 -13.80
N LYS A 79 -24.53 3.68 -15.12
CA LYS A 79 -25.46 4.56 -15.85
C LYS A 79 -26.94 4.30 -15.53
N LYS A 80 -27.26 3.18 -14.88
CA LYS A 80 -28.62 2.86 -14.42
C LYS A 80 -28.95 3.52 -13.08
N LEU A 81 -27.92 3.96 -12.35
CA LEU A 81 -28.08 4.67 -11.08
C LEU A 81 -28.04 6.19 -11.30
N PRO A 82 -28.72 6.98 -10.45
CA PRO A 82 -28.61 8.43 -10.47
C PRO A 82 -27.15 8.91 -10.37
N PRO A 83 -26.79 10.06 -10.99
CA PRO A 83 -25.44 10.60 -10.91
C PRO A 83 -24.94 10.87 -9.48
N ASP A 84 -25.85 11.22 -8.57
CA ASP A 84 -25.60 11.50 -7.16
C ASP A 84 -25.70 10.26 -6.25
N HIS A 85 -26.01 9.09 -6.81
CA HIS A 85 -26.00 7.84 -6.06
C HIS A 85 -24.59 7.55 -5.52
N ILE A 86 -24.49 7.03 -4.28
CA ILE A 86 -23.20 6.83 -3.60
C ILE A 86 -22.21 5.93 -4.37
N PHE A 87 -22.72 4.99 -5.17
CA PHE A 87 -21.93 4.18 -6.09
C PHE A 87 -21.18 5.01 -7.15
N ASN A 88 -21.81 6.08 -7.64
CA ASN A 88 -21.27 6.98 -8.66
C ASN A 88 -20.49 8.15 -8.05
N TYR A 89 -20.56 8.36 -6.73
CA TYR A 89 -19.88 9.45 -6.04
C TYR A 89 -18.37 9.44 -6.29
N GLN A 90 -17.86 10.54 -6.84
CA GLN A 90 -16.46 10.68 -7.21
C GLN A 90 -15.63 11.30 -6.09
N VAL A 91 -14.44 10.76 -5.86
CA VAL A 91 -13.42 11.33 -5.00
C VAL A 91 -12.15 11.61 -5.81
N VAL A 92 -11.32 12.54 -5.33
CA VAL A 92 -10.05 12.88 -5.95
C VAL A 92 -8.95 11.99 -5.39
N SER A 93 -8.05 11.57 -6.27
CA SER A 93 -6.77 10.96 -5.89
C SER A 93 -5.66 11.56 -6.72
N SER A 94 -4.56 11.91 -6.08
CA SER A 94 -3.37 12.41 -6.75
C SER A 94 -2.10 11.96 -6.04
N LYS A 95 -1.14 11.44 -6.81
CA LYS A 95 0.16 11.01 -6.31
C LYS A 95 1.16 10.88 -7.45
N GLY A 96 2.44 10.95 -7.10
CA GLY A 96 3.53 10.47 -7.93
C GLY A 96 3.87 9.02 -7.61
N CYS A 97 4.40 8.27 -8.56
CA CYS A 97 5.08 7.01 -8.25
C CYS A 97 6.28 6.74 -9.15
N ILE A 98 7.31 6.10 -8.58
CA ILE A 98 8.30 5.34 -9.34
C ILE A 98 8.05 3.84 -9.16
N THR A 99 8.44 3.06 -10.15
CA THR A 99 8.17 1.62 -10.24
C THR A 99 9.43 0.76 -10.07
N THR A 100 9.25 -0.57 -9.99
CA THR A 100 10.30 -1.54 -9.61
C THR A 100 11.57 -1.44 -10.47
N ASP A 101 11.43 -1.21 -11.77
CA ASP A 101 12.53 -1.04 -12.72
C ASP A 101 13.32 0.27 -12.50
N GLN A 102 12.69 1.31 -11.95
CA GLN A 102 13.34 2.59 -11.64
C GLN A 102 14.07 2.58 -10.29
N ILE A 103 13.76 1.62 -9.41
CA ILE A 103 14.44 1.43 -8.13
C ILE A 103 15.84 0.84 -8.37
N PRO A 104 16.91 1.37 -7.74
CA PRO A 104 18.27 0.85 -7.91
C PRO A 104 18.36 -0.66 -7.67
N LYS A 105 19.22 -1.34 -8.45
CA LYS A 105 19.38 -2.81 -8.35
C LYS A 105 19.81 -3.28 -6.96
N ASN A 106 20.67 -2.50 -6.29
CA ASN A 106 21.19 -2.80 -4.96
C ASN A 106 20.36 -2.14 -3.83
N SER A 107 19.15 -1.65 -4.15
CA SER A 107 18.28 -1.06 -3.14
C SER A 107 17.88 -2.10 -2.09
N LYS A 108 17.94 -1.72 -0.82
CA LYS A 108 17.47 -2.53 0.31
C LYS A 108 15.97 -2.88 0.20
N LEU A 109 15.18 -2.11 -0.56
CA LEU A 109 13.79 -2.47 -0.86
C LEU A 109 13.70 -3.77 -1.65
N LYS A 110 14.65 -4.01 -2.59
CA LYS A 110 14.72 -5.25 -3.37
C LYS A 110 15.19 -6.42 -2.50
N SER A 111 16.12 -6.19 -1.57
CA SER A 111 16.50 -7.20 -0.56
C SER A 111 15.32 -7.62 0.33
N ILE A 112 14.54 -6.65 0.84
CA ILE A 112 13.33 -6.94 1.64
C ILE A 112 12.32 -7.72 0.80
N TYR A 113 11.98 -7.21 -0.37
CA TYR A 113 10.90 -7.76 -1.20
C TYR A 113 11.19 -9.19 -1.68
N GLY A 114 12.43 -9.45 -2.10
CA GLY A 114 12.88 -10.75 -2.60
C GLY A 114 13.15 -11.77 -1.49
N SER A 115 13.22 -11.36 -0.22
CA SER A 115 13.54 -12.24 0.90
C SER A 115 12.49 -13.33 1.09
N THR A 116 12.93 -14.60 1.06
CA THR A 116 12.09 -15.75 1.37
C THR A 116 11.53 -15.67 2.79
N LEU A 117 12.34 -15.20 3.76
CA LEU A 117 11.89 -15.04 5.14
C LEU A 117 10.73 -14.03 5.24
N PHE A 118 10.87 -12.87 4.59
CA PHE A 118 9.82 -11.85 4.58
C PHE A 118 8.56 -12.34 3.86
N LYS A 119 8.71 -13.01 2.71
CA LYS A 119 7.57 -13.58 1.97
C LYS A 119 6.83 -14.64 2.78
N ASN A 120 7.54 -15.53 3.47
CA ASN A 120 6.94 -16.55 4.32
C ASN A 120 6.18 -15.94 5.51
N PHE A 121 6.76 -14.91 6.15
CA PHE A 121 6.10 -14.14 7.19
C PHE A 121 4.77 -13.56 6.70
N LEU A 122 4.81 -12.82 5.58
CA LEU A 122 3.62 -12.20 4.99
C LEU A 122 2.56 -13.25 4.64
N ALA A 123 2.94 -14.32 3.93
CA ALA A 123 2.02 -15.39 3.53
C ALA A 123 1.28 -15.99 4.72
N LYS A 124 2.00 -16.30 5.82
CA LYS A 124 1.38 -16.80 7.05
C LYS A 124 0.43 -15.79 7.68
N VAL A 125 0.86 -14.54 7.88
CA VAL A 125 0.03 -13.49 8.50
C VAL A 125 -1.25 -13.22 7.70
N VAL A 126 -1.18 -13.24 6.37
CA VAL A 126 -2.35 -13.02 5.52
C VAL A 126 -3.16 -14.30 5.24
N LYS A 127 -2.75 -15.46 5.77
CA LYS A 127 -3.37 -16.78 5.57
C LYS A 127 -3.38 -17.25 4.11
N GLU A 128 -2.37 -16.84 3.34
CA GLU A 128 -2.16 -17.32 1.97
C GLU A 128 -1.14 -18.47 1.99
N LYS A 129 -1.36 -19.51 1.19
CA LYS A 129 -0.41 -20.63 1.09
C LYS A 129 0.97 -20.16 0.64
N ASN A 130 0.99 -19.24 -0.33
CA ASN A 130 2.17 -18.60 -0.87
C ASN A 130 1.78 -17.20 -1.36
N ILE A 131 2.77 -16.32 -1.45
CA ILE A 131 2.64 -15.04 -2.14
C ILE A 131 3.69 -14.93 -3.24
N TYR A 132 3.32 -14.29 -4.34
CA TYR A 132 4.10 -14.24 -5.57
C TYR A 132 4.35 -12.81 -6.00
N GLU A 133 5.50 -12.59 -6.62
CA GLU A 133 5.87 -11.31 -7.19
C GLU A 133 5.08 -11.04 -8.48
N TYR A 134 4.94 -9.78 -8.87
CA TYR A 134 4.40 -9.46 -10.19
C TYR A 134 5.39 -9.87 -11.28
N SER A 135 4.86 -10.38 -12.39
CA SER A 135 5.66 -10.79 -13.54
C SER A 135 5.98 -9.63 -14.50
N ASP A 136 5.33 -8.48 -14.33
CA ASP A 136 5.68 -7.25 -15.02
C ASP A 136 6.80 -6.48 -14.30
N PRO A 137 7.61 -5.68 -15.02
CA PRO A 137 8.77 -4.98 -14.47
C PRO A 137 8.41 -3.79 -13.56
N PHE A 138 7.13 -3.49 -13.34
CA PHE A 138 6.71 -2.25 -12.67
C PHE A 138 6.15 -2.49 -11.27
N SER A 139 5.25 -3.47 -11.14
CA SER A 139 4.23 -3.47 -10.08
C SER A 139 4.71 -3.96 -8.72
N SER A 140 5.78 -4.77 -8.68
CA SER A 140 6.26 -5.44 -7.45
C SER A 140 6.58 -4.49 -6.28
N ILE A 141 7.32 -3.42 -6.54
CA ILE A 141 7.70 -2.39 -5.56
C ILE A 141 7.43 -1.01 -6.17
N ASN A 142 6.62 -0.19 -5.50
CA ASN A 142 6.39 1.20 -5.90
C ASN A 142 6.73 2.14 -4.76
N ILE A 143 7.35 3.28 -5.06
CA ILE A 143 7.48 4.38 -4.10
C ILE A 143 6.51 5.47 -4.52
N HIS A 144 5.51 5.72 -3.68
CA HIS A 144 4.55 6.79 -3.84
C HIS A 144 5.07 8.09 -3.22
N TYR A 145 4.84 9.19 -3.94
CA TYR A 145 5.13 10.56 -3.52
C TYR A 145 3.83 11.34 -3.42
N ALA A 146 3.60 11.99 -2.30
CA ALA A 146 2.52 12.96 -2.12
C ALA A 146 3.09 14.26 -1.54
N SER A 147 3.27 15.25 -2.42
CA SER A 147 3.61 16.64 -2.08
C SER A 147 2.38 17.39 -1.59
N ASP A 148 2.53 18.63 -1.13
CA ASP A 148 1.44 19.46 -0.59
C ASP A 148 0.12 19.33 -1.37
N THR A 149 -1.00 19.21 -0.64
CA THR A 149 -2.37 19.00 -1.13
C THR A 149 -2.68 17.65 -1.79
N GLN A 150 -1.69 16.81 -2.08
CA GLN A 150 -1.94 15.51 -2.69
C GLN A 150 -2.57 14.53 -1.69
N GLU A 151 -3.46 13.69 -2.18
CA GLU A 151 -4.27 12.79 -1.36
C GLU A 151 -4.59 11.48 -2.08
N LEU A 152 -4.98 10.48 -1.31
CA LEU A 152 -5.61 9.27 -1.86
C LEU A 152 -7.03 9.22 -1.34
N GLY A 153 -7.99 9.51 -2.20
CA GLY A 153 -9.41 9.55 -1.86
C GLY A 153 -9.93 8.24 -1.30
N TRP A 154 -11.12 8.29 -0.72
CA TRP A 154 -11.77 7.12 -0.16
C TRP A 154 -11.96 6.01 -1.19
N HIS A 155 -11.54 4.79 -0.85
CA HIS A 155 -11.74 3.63 -1.70
C HIS A 155 -11.75 2.31 -0.90
N PHE A 156 -12.20 1.26 -1.57
CA PHE A 156 -11.89 -0.13 -1.20
C PHE A 156 -10.76 -0.66 -2.08
N ASP A 157 -10.00 -1.61 -1.56
CA ASP A 157 -9.00 -2.33 -2.36
C ASP A 157 -9.65 -3.40 -3.23
N ASN A 158 -9.05 -3.63 -4.40
CA ASN A 158 -9.30 -4.82 -5.21
C ASN A 158 -8.44 -6.01 -4.77
N SER A 159 -7.32 -5.77 -4.09
CA SER A 159 -6.46 -6.82 -3.54
C SER A 159 -6.98 -7.34 -2.20
N ASN A 160 -6.56 -8.56 -1.84
CA ASN A 160 -6.89 -9.15 -0.53
C ASN A 160 -6.22 -8.40 0.63
N PHE A 161 -5.04 -7.84 0.39
CA PHE A 161 -4.28 -7.06 1.35
C PHE A 161 -3.34 -6.07 0.64
N ALA A 162 -2.87 -5.08 1.40
CA ALA A 162 -1.80 -4.16 1.01
C ALA A 162 -0.66 -4.25 2.04
N VAL A 163 0.58 -4.20 1.57
CA VAL A 163 1.78 -4.13 2.41
C VAL A 163 2.51 -2.82 2.10
N THR A 164 2.67 -1.97 3.09
CA THR A 164 3.29 -0.65 2.90
C THR A 164 4.34 -0.36 3.96
N LEU A 165 5.31 0.47 3.60
CA LEU A 165 6.38 0.92 4.48
C LEU A 165 6.53 2.44 4.35
N LEU A 166 6.28 3.16 5.44
CA LEU A 166 6.37 4.63 5.41
C LEU A 166 7.84 5.07 5.52
N LEU A 167 8.33 5.85 4.57
CA LEU A 167 9.71 6.38 4.60
C LEU A 167 9.76 7.81 5.14
N GLN A 168 8.80 8.66 4.76
CA GLN A 168 8.79 10.06 5.18
C GLN A 168 7.35 10.53 5.42
N LYS A 169 7.09 11.11 6.60
CA LYS A 169 5.84 11.81 6.90
C LYS A 169 5.86 13.24 6.34
N PRO A 170 4.72 13.80 5.91
CA PRO A 170 4.60 15.22 5.63
C PRO A 170 4.62 16.03 6.94
N LYS A 171 4.60 17.36 6.85
CA LYS A 171 4.54 18.24 8.03
C LYS A 171 3.22 18.07 8.80
N ALA A 172 2.10 17.96 8.09
CA ALA A 172 0.80 17.59 8.63
C ALA A 172 -0.05 16.90 7.55
N GLY A 173 -1.22 16.39 7.93
CA GLY A 173 -2.06 15.62 7.02
C GLY A 173 -1.38 14.33 6.56
N GLY A 174 -1.74 13.82 5.36
CA GLY A 174 -1.25 12.52 4.89
C GLY A 174 -1.60 11.36 5.83
N GLU A 175 -2.68 11.52 6.61
CA GLU A 175 -3.13 10.59 7.63
C GLU A 175 -3.85 9.42 6.97
N PHE A 176 -3.51 8.20 7.38
CA PHE A 176 -4.24 7.02 6.95
C PHE A 176 -5.51 6.88 7.80
N GLU A 177 -6.66 6.96 7.16
CA GLU A 177 -7.97 6.83 7.79
C GLU A 177 -8.71 5.62 7.23
N TYR A 178 -9.39 4.87 8.09
CA TYR A 178 -10.17 3.72 7.64
C TYR A 178 -11.42 3.46 8.48
N VAL A 179 -12.38 2.77 7.87
CA VAL A 179 -13.55 2.18 8.52
C VAL A 179 -13.61 0.72 8.16
N LYS A 180 -13.35 -0.14 9.16
CA LYS A 180 -13.39 -1.59 9.00
C LYS A 180 -14.80 -2.06 8.68
N ASN A 181 -14.92 -3.08 7.84
CA ASN A 181 -16.19 -3.75 7.51
C ASN A 181 -17.28 -2.78 7.03
N ALA A 182 -16.89 -1.78 6.22
CA ALA A 182 -17.82 -0.83 5.63
C ALA A 182 -18.66 -1.47 4.50
N ARG A 183 -18.30 -2.67 4.03
CA ARG A 183 -19.07 -3.51 3.12
C ARG A 183 -18.82 -5.00 3.42
N ASN A 184 -19.59 -5.89 2.77
CA ASN A 184 -19.38 -7.33 2.82
C ASN A 184 -19.57 -7.96 1.43
N ILE A 185 -18.47 -8.03 0.68
CA ILE A 185 -18.49 -8.56 -0.68
C ILE A 185 -18.85 -10.05 -0.74
N GLU A 186 -18.50 -10.83 0.28
CA GLU A 186 -18.85 -12.25 0.37
C GLU A 186 -20.37 -12.48 0.50
N LYS A 187 -21.11 -11.47 0.95
CA LYS A 187 -22.58 -11.47 1.03
C LYS A 187 -23.24 -10.60 -0.06
N ASN A 188 -22.50 -10.17 -1.07
CA ASN A 188 -22.95 -9.21 -2.10
C ASN A 188 -23.49 -7.89 -1.54
N ASP A 189 -23.02 -7.47 -0.37
CA ASP A 189 -23.37 -6.19 0.24
C ASP A 189 -22.29 -5.15 -0.09
N MET A 190 -22.66 -4.17 -0.91
CA MET A 190 -21.79 -3.07 -1.34
C MET A 190 -21.64 -1.96 -0.29
N GLY A 191 -22.37 -2.03 0.82
CA GLY A 191 -22.19 -1.14 1.97
C GLY A 191 -22.68 0.30 1.74
N TYR A 192 -23.60 0.54 0.80
CA TYR A 192 -24.01 1.89 0.38
C TYR A 192 -24.37 2.83 1.54
N ASN A 193 -25.09 2.34 2.55
CA ASN A 193 -25.43 3.13 3.74
C ASN A 193 -24.18 3.52 4.54
N SER A 194 -23.30 2.57 4.86
CA SER A 194 -22.07 2.85 5.60
C SER A 194 -21.16 3.78 4.81
N VAL A 195 -21.03 3.60 3.48
CA VAL A 195 -20.25 4.49 2.62
C VAL A 195 -20.83 5.90 2.63
N SER A 196 -22.15 6.03 2.53
CA SER A 196 -22.83 7.34 2.60
C SER A 196 -22.59 8.04 3.93
N GLU A 197 -22.67 7.31 5.06
CA GLU A 197 -22.36 7.87 6.37
C GLU A 197 -20.91 8.36 6.50
N ILE A 198 -19.96 7.67 5.88
CA ILE A 198 -18.53 8.04 5.89
C ILE A 198 -18.32 9.30 5.04
N ILE A 199 -18.84 9.33 3.81
CA ILE A 199 -18.70 10.46 2.90
C ILE A 199 -19.33 11.73 3.48
N HIS A 200 -20.51 11.61 4.10
CA HIS A 200 -21.21 12.72 4.74
C HIS A 200 -20.76 12.97 6.20
N GLN A 201 -19.64 12.36 6.63
CA GLN A 201 -19.01 12.57 7.94
C GLN A 201 -19.91 12.26 9.15
N LYS A 202 -20.97 11.46 8.95
CA LYS A 202 -21.85 10.96 10.02
C LYS A 202 -21.19 9.84 10.82
N LYS A 203 -20.20 9.16 10.23
CA LYS A 203 -19.39 8.11 10.85
C LYS A 203 -17.93 8.52 10.86
N LYS A 204 -17.33 8.63 12.05
CA LYS A 204 -15.91 9.00 12.20
C LYS A 204 -15.01 7.81 11.85
N PRO A 205 -13.96 8.02 11.03
CA PRO A 205 -13.01 6.96 10.75
C PRO A 205 -11.99 6.78 11.88
N THR A 206 -11.35 5.62 11.90
CA THR A 206 -10.17 5.36 12.70
C THR A 206 -8.95 5.91 11.99
N LYS A 207 -8.09 6.63 12.73
CA LYS A 207 -6.80 7.13 12.23
C LYS A 207 -5.67 6.20 12.69
N LEU A 208 -4.75 5.86 11.78
CA LEU A 208 -3.54 5.14 12.14
C LEU A 208 -2.39 6.12 12.33
N ASP A 209 -1.75 6.07 13.50
CA ASP A 209 -0.48 6.77 13.69
C ASP A 209 0.66 5.92 13.13
N ILE A 210 1.06 6.22 11.90
CA ILE A 210 2.14 5.52 11.20
C ILE A 210 3.39 6.40 11.26
N GLN A 211 4.45 5.94 11.93
CA GLN A 211 5.74 6.64 11.99
C GLN A 211 6.67 6.19 10.86
N PRO A 212 7.64 7.00 10.41
CA PRO A 212 8.65 6.54 9.45
C PRO A 212 9.32 5.24 9.91
N GLY A 213 9.58 4.33 8.97
CA GLY A 213 10.08 2.99 9.22
C GLY A 213 9.03 1.95 9.63
N THR A 214 7.76 2.34 9.77
CA THR A 214 6.66 1.42 10.11
C THR A 214 6.21 0.62 8.89
N LEU A 215 6.17 -0.72 9.04
CA LEU A 215 5.51 -1.61 8.09
C LEU A 215 4.03 -1.74 8.46
N VAL A 216 3.14 -1.66 7.47
CA VAL A 216 1.69 -1.80 7.67
C VAL A 216 1.14 -2.84 6.71
N LEU A 217 0.39 -3.80 7.25
CA LEU A 217 -0.46 -4.71 6.49
C LEU A 217 -1.92 -4.29 6.69
N PHE A 218 -2.68 -4.18 5.61
CA PHE A 218 -4.07 -3.70 5.66
C PHE A 218 -4.98 -4.54 4.77
N ARG A 219 -6.21 -4.84 5.25
CA ARG A 219 -7.25 -5.53 4.46
C ARG A 219 -8.31 -4.53 3.99
N GLY A 220 -8.05 -3.90 2.83
CA GLY A 220 -8.94 -2.89 2.25
C GLY A 220 -10.11 -3.44 1.45
N LYS A 221 -10.18 -4.75 1.18
CA LYS A 221 -11.27 -5.35 0.39
C LYS A 221 -12.66 -5.06 0.97
N ASN A 222 -12.84 -5.11 2.29
CA ASN A 222 -14.10 -4.80 2.98
C ASN A 222 -14.00 -3.55 3.89
N SER A 223 -12.85 -2.87 3.89
CA SER A 223 -12.58 -1.71 4.74
C SER A 223 -12.36 -0.49 3.87
N MET A 224 -13.23 0.51 4.01
CA MET A 224 -13.10 1.76 3.26
C MET A 224 -11.97 2.58 3.89
N HIS A 225 -11.07 3.11 3.09
CA HIS A 225 -9.90 3.83 3.59
C HIS A 225 -9.45 4.96 2.66
N ARG A 226 -8.69 5.91 3.21
CA ARG A 226 -8.11 7.04 2.49
C ARG A 226 -6.77 7.46 3.09
N VAL A 227 -6.06 8.32 2.37
CA VAL A 227 -4.99 9.15 2.90
C VAL A 227 -5.40 10.61 2.75
N THR A 228 -5.53 11.34 3.86
CA THR A 228 -5.93 12.76 3.83
C THR A 228 -4.93 13.59 3.02
N PRO A 229 -5.32 14.78 2.53
CA PRO A 229 -4.38 15.71 1.91
C PRO A 229 -3.15 15.91 2.79
N THR A 230 -1.98 15.83 2.18
CA THR A 230 -0.71 16.22 2.79
C THR A 230 -0.66 17.75 2.92
N ILE A 231 0.01 18.23 3.97
CA ILE A 231 0.14 19.65 4.26
C ILE A 231 1.62 19.96 4.49
N GLY A 232 2.12 20.96 3.76
CA GLY A 232 3.48 21.50 3.86
C GLY A 232 4.45 20.95 2.82
N GLU A 233 5.67 21.51 2.84
CA GLU A 233 6.68 21.31 1.79
C GLU A 233 7.35 19.93 1.82
N THR A 234 7.22 19.19 2.94
CA THR A 234 7.79 17.85 3.06
C THR A 234 6.93 16.84 2.32
N THR A 235 7.42 16.33 1.18
CA THR A 235 6.77 15.22 0.45
C THR A 235 6.64 13.98 1.33
N ARG A 236 5.43 13.41 1.40
CA ARG A 236 5.19 12.09 2.00
C ARG A 236 5.71 11.01 1.03
N MET A 237 6.53 10.09 1.55
CA MET A 237 7.10 8.98 0.78
C MET A 237 6.69 7.65 1.38
N LEU A 238 6.01 6.81 0.59
CA LEU A 238 5.48 5.52 1.04
C LEU A 238 5.83 4.44 0.03
N VAL A 239 6.45 3.36 0.49
CA VAL A 239 6.68 2.17 -0.33
C VAL A 239 5.45 1.28 -0.27
N VAL A 240 5.08 0.71 -1.41
CA VAL A 240 4.11 -0.38 -1.53
C VAL A 240 4.86 -1.62 -2.01
N PHE A 241 4.74 -2.70 -1.26
CA PHE A 241 5.18 -4.03 -1.66
C PHE A 241 3.96 -4.82 -2.15
N ALA A 242 3.85 -4.99 -3.46
CA ALA A 242 2.71 -5.65 -4.08
C ALA A 242 3.01 -7.14 -4.30
N TYR A 243 2.13 -8.00 -3.81
CA TYR A 243 2.20 -9.44 -4.02
C TYR A 243 0.87 -9.98 -4.53
N ASN A 244 0.92 -11.13 -5.19
CA ASN A 244 -0.23 -11.86 -5.71
C ASN A 244 -0.40 -13.20 -5.00
N SER A 245 -1.64 -13.70 -4.94
CA SER A 245 -1.93 -15.07 -4.47
C SER A 245 -1.64 -16.14 -5.52
N LYS A 246 -1.37 -15.75 -6.77
CA LYS A 246 -1.03 -16.65 -7.88
C LYS A 246 0.25 -16.17 -8.59
N PRO A 247 1.08 -17.11 -9.11
CA PRO A 247 2.22 -16.77 -9.94
C PRO A 247 1.78 -16.26 -11.32
N GLY A 248 2.68 -15.56 -12.04
CA GLY A 248 2.47 -15.17 -13.43
C GLY A 248 1.56 -13.94 -13.63
N ILE A 249 1.11 -13.30 -12.56
CA ILE A 249 0.22 -12.14 -12.64
C ILE A 249 1.00 -10.89 -13.07
N SER A 250 0.48 -10.20 -14.07
CA SER A 250 0.96 -8.91 -14.57
C SER A 250 -0.21 -7.94 -14.67
N LEU A 251 0.04 -6.64 -14.49
CA LEU A 251 -0.95 -5.63 -14.85
C LEU A 251 -1.18 -5.58 -16.37
N SER A 252 -2.41 -5.30 -16.78
CA SER A 252 -2.72 -5.03 -18.18
C SER A 252 -1.98 -3.78 -18.67
N LYS A 253 -1.71 -3.69 -19.98
CA LYS A 253 -1.07 -2.49 -20.57
C LYS A 253 -1.85 -1.20 -20.28
N SER A 254 -3.19 -1.28 -20.28
CA SER A 254 -4.04 -0.15 -19.91
C SER A 254 -3.85 0.26 -18.45
N ALA A 255 -3.82 -0.70 -17.52
CA ALA A 255 -3.55 -0.43 -16.11
C ALA A 255 -2.14 0.16 -15.91
N GLN A 256 -1.12 -0.39 -16.57
CA GLN A 256 0.24 0.15 -16.52
C GLN A 256 0.29 1.61 -17.01
N LYS A 257 -0.36 1.92 -18.15
CA LYS A 257 -0.42 3.29 -18.67
C LYS A 257 -1.11 4.24 -17.70
N THR A 258 -2.22 3.80 -17.10
CA THR A 258 -2.97 4.60 -16.12
C THR A 258 -2.17 4.86 -14.85
N PHE A 259 -1.55 3.84 -14.27
CA PHE A 259 -0.87 3.95 -12.98
C PHE A 259 0.57 4.46 -13.08
N PHE A 260 1.27 4.16 -14.17
CA PHE A 260 2.71 4.40 -14.31
C PHE A 260 3.08 5.30 -15.49
N GLY A 261 2.11 5.68 -16.34
CA GLY A 261 2.33 6.56 -17.50
C GLY A 261 3.03 5.89 -18.68
N ARG A 262 3.38 4.60 -18.56
CA ARG A 262 4.14 3.81 -19.54
C ARG A 262 3.76 2.34 -19.49
N THR A 263 4.14 1.58 -20.51
CA THR A 263 3.90 0.13 -20.61
C THR A 263 5.22 -0.63 -20.65
N SER A 264 5.17 -1.94 -20.41
CA SER A 264 6.37 -2.79 -20.43
C SER A 264 7.04 -2.83 -21.81
N ASP A 265 6.30 -2.51 -22.88
CA ASP A 265 6.85 -2.42 -24.24
C ASP A 265 7.81 -1.21 -24.39
N ASP A 266 7.69 -0.22 -23.51
CA ASP A 266 8.55 0.98 -23.52
C ASP A 266 9.94 0.70 -22.92
N ILE A 267 10.15 -0.45 -22.29
CA ILE A 267 11.45 -0.87 -21.74
C ILE A 267 12.19 -1.70 -22.80
N LYS A 268 13.24 -1.12 -23.37
CA LYS A 268 14.20 -1.84 -24.22
C LYS A 268 15.32 -2.47 -23.38
#